data_AF-A0A8S4SPB7-F1
#
_entry.id   AF-A0A8S4SPB7-F1
#
_cell.length_a   1.000
_cell.length_b   1.000
_cell.length_c   1.000
_cell.angle_alpha   90.00
_cell.angle_beta   90.00
_cell.angle_gamma   90.00
#
_symmetry.space_group_name_H-M   'P 1'
#
loop_
_entity.id
_entity.type
_entity.pdbx_description
1 polymer ?
#
loop_
_entity_poly.entity_id
_entity_poly.type
_entity_poly.pdbx_seq_one_letter_code
_entity_poly.pdbx_strand_id
1 'polypeptide(L)'
;MSTENKTGMLSLQPRRFKSKVPANPVTTLEKQTHQRIKVDTNTIALLERLSLVKCDTDEGVKVLEDSIAFADKILHIDTTGVEPLYTVLENENLSLRQDQITQGNCQANILRNASVTEDDYFVAPQGNIPLHEVQPEIIKSQKSVDIDELIIDNSNDDFKPRNTIKLKLNLVVPQEDIMQYFIQWQRYRKYWWSSITTTPSLFSINMMQGVESADVNIIANFSCGAQIVETIGINSNDSENNNNHDARKTNKQTIILKFNATHTSSLTCAMGLETALLTLLLDGITNATKEEYLKLHNKMAPYKISFALDSKDEKILSILKELAQLIFHKLSKNEISSWLPNFTLPLQLQIKENLQMGVTYTAILNENTLSNGIFHLLNSNTMLKEQVHVADFDTYAALLCGKD
;
A
#
# COMPACT_ATOMS: atom_id res chain seq x y z
N MET A 1 -82.54 3.24 8.56
CA MET A 1 -82.12 4.60 8.17
C MET A 1 -81.58 5.31 9.40
N SER A 2 -80.25 5.50 9.50
CA SER A 2 -79.58 6.48 10.39
C SER A 2 -78.07 6.23 10.36
N THR A 3 -77.37 6.86 9.42
CA THR A 3 -75.90 6.87 9.37
C THR A 3 -75.37 8.05 10.19
N GLU A 4 -74.91 7.80 11.41
CA GLU A 4 -74.19 8.80 12.20
C GLU A 4 -72.67 8.69 11.99
N ASN A 5 -72.08 9.74 11.43
CA ASN A 5 -70.64 9.88 11.32
C ASN A 5 -70.02 10.12 12.71
N LYS A 6 -69.17 9.21 13.18
CA LYS A 6 -68.26 9.51 14.30
C LYS A 6 -66.88 9.90 13.78
N THR A 7 -66.69 11.21 13.64
CA THR A 7 -65.38 11.85 13.45
C THR A 7 -64.51 11.68 14.69
N GLY A 8 -63.68 10.63 14.70
CA GLY A 8 -62.61 10.42 15.68
C GLY A 8 -61.45 11.40 15.46
N MET A 9 -61.67 12.66 15.82
CA MET A 9 -60.67 13.73 15.69
C MET A 9 -59.51 13.49 16.66
N LEU A 10 -58.31 13.18 16.14
CA LEU A 10 -57.09 13.06 16.94
C LEU A 10 -56.72 14.43 17.53
N SER A 11 -57.12 14.65 18.78
CA SER A 11 -56.75 15.84 19.57
C SER A 11 -55.27 15.82 19.90
N LEU A 12 -54.43 16.27 18.98
CA LEU A 12 -53.04 16.62 19.27
C LEU A 12 -53.03 17.77 20.29
N GLN A 13 -52.64 17.48 21.53
CA GLN A 13 -52.46 18.53 22.53
C GLN A 13 -51.43 19.55 22.01
N PRO A 14 -51.66 20.86 22.21
CA PRO A 14 -50.75 21.88 21.74
C PRO A 14 -49.39 21.70 22.43
N ARG A 15 -48.34 21.44 21.65
CA ARG A 15 -46.97 21.29 22.16
C ARG A 15 -46.61 22.56 22.93
N ARG A 16 -46.38 22.45 24.25
CA ARG A 16 -46.00 23.59 25.13
C ARG A 16 -44.61 24.18 24.85
N PHE A 17 -43.94 23.76 23.79
CA PHE A 17 -42.66 24.30 23.35
C PHE A 17 -42.91 25.32 22.24
N LYS A 18 -42.43 26.55 22.42
CA LYS A 18 -42.40 27.56 21.36
C LYS A 18 -41.60 26.99 20.18
N SER A 19 -42.28 26.65 19.09
CA SER A 19 -41.63 26.20 17.87
C SER A 19 -40.64 27.27 17.41
N LYS A 20 -39.36 26.88 17.28
CA LYS A 20 -38.34 27.70 16.64
C LYS A 20 -38.45 27.66 15.10
N VAL A 21 -39.22 26.70 14.56
CA VAL A 21 -39.58 26.66 13.14
C VAL A 21 -40.65 27.73 12.88
N PRO A 22 -40.44 28.67 11.95
CA PRO A 22 -41.43 29.67 11.57
C PRO A 22 -42.74 29.02 11.08
N ALA A 23 -43.88 29.51 11.58
CA ALA A 23 -45.20 29.00 11.18
C ALA A 23 -45.65 29.48 9.79
N ASN A 24 -45.05 30.57 9.30
CA ASN A 24 -45.26 31.13 7.97
C ASN A 24 -43.92 31.12 7.22
N PRO A 25 -43.91 30.98 5.87
CA PRO A 25 -42.69 31.05 5.09
C PRO A 25 -42.01 32.41 5.29
N VAL A 26 -40.74 32.37 5.70
CA VAL A 26 -39.90 33.57 5.78
C VAL A 26 -39.35 33.84 4.38
N THR A 27 -39.47 35.08 3.90
CA THR A 27 -38.83 35.50 2.64
C THR A 27 -37.33 35.30 2.73
N THR A 28 -36.76 34.54 1.78
CA THR A 28 -35.33 34.30 1.68
C THR A 28 -34.58 35.63 1.61
N LEU A 29 -33.60 35.81 2.50
CA LEU A 29 -32.69 36.95 2.51
C LEU A 29 -31.67 36.82 1.37
N GLU A 30 -32.13 36.86 0.12
CA GLU A 30 -31.20 36.87 -1.02
C GLU A 30 -30.49 38.22 -1.09
N LYS A 31 -29.30 38.27 -0.47
CA LYS A 31 -28.36 39.37 -0.66
C LYS A 31 -28.00 39.43 -2.14
N GLN A 32 -28.33 40.53 -2.81
CA GLN A 32 -27.97 40.76 -4.21
C GLN A 32 -26.46 41.03 -4.32
N THR A 33 -25.64 39.97 -4.34
CA THR A 33 -24.20 40.08 -4.58
C THR A 33 -23.93 40.31 -6.08
N HIS A 34 -23.82 41.59 -6.42
CA HIS A 34 -23.50 42.06 -7.76
C HIS A 34 -22.03 41.80 -8.15
N GLN A 35 -21.66 40.55 -8.41
CA GLN A 35 -20.61 40.12 -9.36
C GLN A 35 -20.45 38.60 -9.32
N ARG A 36 -20.45 37.95 -10.49
CA ARG A 36 -20.07 36.52 -10.60
C ARG A 36 -18.57 36.43 -10.31
N ILE A 37 -18.21 35.68 -9.26
CA ILE A 37 -16.81 35.44 -8.88
C ILE A 37 -16.18 34.56 -9.96
N LYS A 38 -15.28 35.15 -10.76
CA LYS A 38 -14.48 34.40 -11.73
C LYS A 38 -13.26 33.83 -11.02
N VAL A 39 -13.08 32.51 -11.09
CA VAL A 39 -11.96 31.81 -10.46
C VAL A 39 -10.72 31.93 -11.35
N ASP A 40 -9.55 32.24 -10.77
CA ASP A 40 -8.30 32.33 -11.52
C ASP A 40 -7.76 30.92 -11.88
N THR A 41 -7.02 30.82 -12.98
CA THR A 41 -6.48 29.54 -13.47
C THR A 41 -5.51 28.92 -12.47
N ASN A 42 -4.73 29.74 -11.73
CA ASN A 42 -3.83 29.23 -10.69
C ASN A 42 -4.62 28.67 -9.50
N THR A 43 -5.74 29.29 -9.14
CA THR A 43 -6.63 28.78 -8.08
C THR A 43 -7.40 27.53 -8.50
N ILE A 44 -7.76 27.38 -9.79
CA ILE A 44 -8.33 26.14 -10.32
C ILE A 44 -7.30 25.00 -10.16
N ALA A 45 -6.08 25.17 -10.68
CA ALA A 45 -5.02 24.15 -10.57
C ALA A 45 -4.69 23.77 -9.12
N LEU A 46 -4.71 24.73 -8.19
CA LEU A 46 -4.55 24.46 -6.76
C LEU A 46 -5.72 23.66 -6.17
N LEU A 47 -6.96 23.98 -6.56
CA LEU A 47 -8.15 23.25 -6.11
C LEU A 47 -8.20 21.84 -6.69
N GLU A 48 -7.81 21.62 -7.94
CA GLU A 48 -7.69 20.29 -8.54
C GLU A 48 -6.68 19.43 -7.77
N ARG A 49 -5.53 20.00 -7.43
CA ARG A 49 -4.48 19.31 -6.65
C ARG A 49 -4.94 18.94 -5.23
N LEU A 50 -5.74 19.79 -4.58
CA LEU A 50 -6.21 19.57 -3.20
C LEU A 50 -7.46 18.68 -3.11
N SER A 51 -8.38 18.79 -4.08
CA SER A 51 -9.61 17.98 -4.14
C SER A 51 -9.42 16.65 -4.87
N LEU A 52 -8.37 16.52 -5.68
CA LEU A 52 -8.12 15.41 -6.60
C LEU A 52 -9.20 15.25 -7.69
N VAL A 53 -9.97 16.31 -7.95
CA VAL A 53 -11.01 16.38 -9.00
C VAL A 53 -10.51 17.25 -10.15
N LYS A 54 -10.75 16.83 -11.39
CA LYS A 54 -10.50 17.66 -12.57
C LYS A 54 -11.60 18.72 -12.72
N CYS A 55 -11.19 19.98 -12.77
CA CYS A 55 -12.01 21.17 -12.93
C CYS A 55 -11.51 22.08 -14.08
N ASP A 56 -10.44 21.70 -14.77
CA ASP A 56 -9.82 22.39 -15.93
C ASP A 56 -10.79 22.62 -17.11
N THR A 57 -11.75 21.72 -17.32
CA THR A 57 -12.79 21.85 -18.36
C THR A 57 -13.70 23.07 -18.14
N ASP A 58 -14.14 23.72 -19.24
CA ASP A 58 -15.09 24.86 -19.18
C ASP A 58 -16.38 24.53 -18.40
N GLU A 59 -16.84 23.28 -18.47
CA GLU A 59 -17.99 22.78 -17.71
C GLU A 59 -17.67 22.68 -16.21
N GLY A 60 -16.49 22.16 -15.85
CA GLY A 60 -16.02 22.06 -14.46
C GLY A 60 -15.83 23.43 -13.80
N VAL A 61 -15.20 24.39 -14.49
CA VAL A 61 -15.08 25.78 -14.01
C VAL A 61 -16.45 26.39 -13.76
N LYS A 62 -17.41 26.19 -14.68
CA LYS A 62 -18.77 26.71 -14.53
C LYS A 62 -19.51 26.09 -13.33
N VAL A 63 -19.40 24.78 -13.13
CA VAL A 63 -19.99 24.10 -11.96
C VAL A 63 -19.37 24.59 -10.66
N LEU A 64 -18.06 24.87 -10.64
CA LEU A 64 -17.38 25.48 -9.50
C LEU A 64 -17.87 26.91 -9.22
N GLU A 65 -17.97 27.77 -10.25
CA GLU A 65 -18.53 29.13 -10.12
C GLU A 65 -19.97 29.12 -9.59
N ASP A 66 -20.83 28.26 -10.13
CA ASP A 66 -22.23 28.13 -9.70
C ASP A 66 -22.34 27.56 -8.27
N SER A 67 -21.41 26.68 -7.85
CA SER A 67 -21.32 26.17 -6.47
C SER A 67 -20.86 27.23 -5.47
N ILE A 68 -19.90 28.08 -5.85
CA ILE A 68 -19.47 29.24 -5.04
C ILE A 68 -20.62 30.23 -4.90
N ALA A 69 -21.34 30.52 -5.99
CA ALA A 69 -22.52 31.39 -5.97
C ALA A 69 -23.67 30.82 -5.11
N PHE A 70 -23.79 29.50 -4.99
CA PHE A 70 -24.71 28.86 -4.05
C PHE A 70 -24.27 29.03 -2.59
N ALA A 71 -22.98 28.84 -2.29
CA ALA A 71 -22.43 28.98 -0.94
C ALA A 71 -22.49 30.44 -0.43
N ASP A 72 -22.30 31.44 -1.30
CA ASP A 72 -22.40 32.87 -0.96
C ASP A 72 -23.78 33.25 -0.40
N LYS A 73 -24.84 32.50 -0.75
CA LYS A 73 -26.18 32.66 -0.18
C LYS A 73 -26.24 32.41 1.34
N ILE A 74 -25.23 31.78 1.94
CA ILE A 74 -25.20 31.47 3.38
C ILE A 74 -24.34 32.48 4.16
N LEU A 75 -23.38 33.14 3.50
CA LEU A 75 -22.41 34.07 4.12
C LEU A 75 -23.02 35.31 4.79
N HIS A 76 -24.26 35.67 4.46
CA HIS A 76 -24.95 36.83 5.06
C HIS A 76 -25.73 36.48 6.33
N ILE A 77 -25.83 35.20 6.70
CA ILE A 77 -26.58 34.74 7.88
C ILE A 77 -25.74 35.04 9.12
N ASP A 78 -26.25 35.92 9.97
CA ASP A 78 -25.59 36.27 11.24
C ASP A 78 -25.68 35.09 12.23
N THR A 79 -24.52 34.49 12.54
CA THR A 79 -24.37 33.41 13.52
C THR A 79 -23.81 33.91 14.85
N THR A 80 -23.72 35.22 15.09
CA THR A 80 -23.19 35.75 16.36
C THR A 80 -24.06 35.33 17.55
N GLY A 81 -23.42 34.79 18.59
CA GLY A 81 -24.11 34.28 19.77
C GLY A 81 -24.91 32.98 19.58
N VAL A 82 -24.81 32.32 18.41
CA VAL A 82 -25.37 30.98 18.19
C VAL A 82 -24.29 29.95 18.49
N GLU A 83 -24.49 29.13 19.52
CA GLU A 83 -23.59 28.02 19.83
C GLU A 83 -23.59 26.99 18.66
N PRO A 84 -22.42 26.48 18.24
CA PRO A 84 -22.36 25.40 17.27
C PRO A 84 -23.17 24.19 17.72
N LEU A 85 -23.88 23.55 16.78
CA LEU A 85 -24.65 22.34 17.07
C LEU A 85 -23.70 21.15 17.29
N TYR A 86 -23.25 20.98 18.54
CA TYR A 86 -22.65 19.73 18.99
C TYR A 86 -23.71 18.62 18.99
N THR A 87 -23.32 17.38 18.69
CA THR A 87 -24.27 16.28 18.72
C THR A 87 -24.64 15.99 20.18
N VAL A 88 -25.93 15.86 20.48
CA VAL A 88 -26.41 15.69 21.87
C VAL A 88 -25.84 14.41 22.53
N LEU A 89 -25.31 13.50 21.72
CA LEU A 89 -24.73 12.22 22.11
C LEU A 89 -23.19 12.23 22.24
N GLU A 90 -22.50 13.37 22.10
CA GLU A 90 -21.02 13.45 22.20
C GLU A 90 -20.47 12.96 23.55
N ASN A 91 -21.25 13.11 24.63
CA ASN A 91 -20.89 12.69 25.99
C ASN A 91 -21.64 11.41 26.44
N GLU A 92 -22.47 10.81 25.58
CA GLU A 92 -23.22 9.59 25.88
C GLU A 92 -22.48 8.38 25.31
N ASN A 93 -22.28 7.34 26.13
CA ASN A 93 -21.76 6.07 25.62
C ASN A 93 -22.84 5.43 24.74
N LEU A 94 -22.66 5.51 23.42
CA LEU A 94 -23.50 4.85 22.43
C LEU A 94 -23.70 3.38 22.81
N SER A 95 -24.95 2.95 22.96
CA SER A 95 -25.28 1.57 23.30
C SER A 95 -24.94 0.65 22.14
N LEU A 96 -23.74 0.09 22.15
CA LEU A 96 -23.29 -0.87 21.15
C LEU A 96 -24.13 -2.16 21.23
N ARG A 97 -24.37 -2.78 20.06
CA ARG A 97 -24.90 -4.15 20.02
C ARG A 97 -23.92 -5.05 20.77
N GLN A 98 -24.43 -6.01 21.55
CA GLN A 98 -23.57 -7.05 22.11
C GLN A 98 -22.82 -7.75 20.97
N ASP A 99 -21.50 -7.86 21.12
CA ASP A 99 -20.67 -8.54 20.15
C ASP A 99 -20.81 -10.06 20.32
N GLN A 100 -21.72 -10.63 19.54
CA GLN A 100 -21.91 -12.07 19.43
C GLN A 100 -21.79 -12.49 17.97
N ILE A 101 -20.93 -13.48 17.74
CA ILE A 101 -20.65 -14.08 16.44
C ILE A 101 -21.94 -14.73 15.91
N THR A 102 -22.65 -13.99 15.06
CA THR A 102 -23.99 -14.38 14.58
C THR A 102 -23.92 -15.22 13.31
N GLN A 103 -22.77 -15.27 12.64
CA GLN A 103 -22.45 -16.10 11.49
C GLN A 103 -21.06 -16.71 11.68
N GLY A 104 -20.89 -17.99 11.33
CA GLY A 104 -19.61 -18.70 11.46
C GLY A 104 -18.60 -18.36 10.36
N ASN A 105 -17.54 -19.16 10.24
CA ASN A 105 -16.48 -18.99 9.24
C ASN A 105 -17.00 -19.23 7.80
N CYS A 106 -17.59 -18.20 7.20
CA CYS A 106 -18.19 -18.23 5.86
C CYS A 106 -17.48 -17.29 4.87
N GLN A 107 -16.22 -16.93 5.15
CA GLN A 107 -15.37 -16.04 4.35
C GLN A 107 -15.36 -16.42 2.86
N ALA A 108 -15.14 -17.70 2.53
CA ALA A 108 -15.17 -18.19 1.15
C ALA A 108 -16.52 -17.95 0.43
N ASN A 109 -17.65 -18.04 1.14
CA ASN A 109 -18.97 -17.77 0.56
C ASN A 109 -19.22 -16.26 0.35
N ILE A 110 -18.62 -15.42 1.21
CA ILE A 110 -18.70 -13.95 1.13
C ILE A 110 -17.83 -13.44 -0.04
N LEU A 111 -16.60 -13.94 -0.16
CA LEU A 111 -15.64 -13.54 -1.20
C LEU A 111 -15.99 -14.07 -2.60
N ARG A 112 -16.84 -15.10 -2.72
CA ARG A 112 -17.18 -15.76 -4.01
C ARG A 112 -17.68 -14.81 -5.11
N ASN A 113 -18.24 -13.66 -4.73
CA ASN A 113 -18.78 -12.66 -5.67
C ASN A 113 -17.83 -11.46 -5.89
N ALA A 114 -16.64 -11.45 -5.28
CA ALA A 114 -15.66 -10.40 -5.48
C ALA A 114 -15.02 -10.51 -6.88
N SER A 115 -14.81 -9.37 -7.54
CA SER A 115 -14.15 -9.34 -8.86
C SER A 115 -12.64 -9.56 -8.77
N VAL A 116 -12.02 -9.14 -7.67
CA VAL A 116 -10.61 -9.34 -7.32
C VAL A 116 -10.50 -9.51 -5.81
N THR A 117 -9.72 -10.48 -5.36
CA THR A 117 -9.40 -10.77 -3.96
C THR A 117 -7.90 -10.84 -3.77
N GLU A 118 -7.41 -10.39 -2.63
CA GLU A 118 -6.00 -10.49 -2.25
C GLU A 118 -5.90 -10.89 -0.78
N ASP A 119 -5.14 -11.95 -0.49
CA ASP A 119 -4.90 -12.54 0.83
C ASP A 119 -6.18 -12.70 1.68
N ASP A 120 -7.25 -13.22 1.06
CA ASP A 120 -8.61 -13.43 1.60
C ASP A 120 -9.36 -12.17 2.04
N TYR A 121 -9.03 -11.01 1.45
CA TYR A 121 -9.77 -9.76 1.57
C TYR A 121 -10.33 -9.30 0.20
N PHE A 122 -11.36 -8.44 0.26
CA PHE A 122 -11.83 -7.69 -0.90
C PHE A 122 -10.78 -6.65 -1.31
N VAL A 123 -10.38 -6.65 -2.58
CA VAL A 123 -9.53 -5.57 -3.12
C VAL A 123 -10.38 -4.33 -3.32
N ALA A 124 -10.09 -3.27 -2.56
CA ALA A 124 -10.68 -1.96 -2.80
C ALA A 124 -10.16 -1.37 -4.13
N PRO A 125 -10.97 -0.60 -4.87
CA PRO A 125 -10.46 0.19 -6.00
C PRO A 125 -9.30 1.08 -5.56
N GLN A 126 -8.30 1.27 -6.44
CA GLN A 126 -7.18 2.16 -6.15
C GLN A 126 -7.72 3.56 -5.79
N GLY A 127 -7.31 4.08 -4.63
CA GLY A 127 -7.67 5.42 -4.18
C GLY A 127 -7.15 6.50 -5.13
N ASN A 128 -7.77 7.69 -5.07
CA ASN A 128 -7.52 8.81 -5.99
C ASN A 128 -6.01 9.08 -6.19
N ILE A 129 -5.52 8.75 -7.38
CA ILE A 129 -4.15 9.01 -7.81
C ILE A 129 -4.01 10.52 -8.04
N PRO A 130 -2.95 11.19 -7.53
CA PRO A 130 -2.72 12.60 -7.81
C PRO A 130 -2.63 12.85 -9.32
N LEU A 131 -3.34 13.88 -9.77
CA LEU A 131 -3.26 14.40 -11.13
C LEU A 131 -1.85 14.94 -11.40
N HIS A 132 -1.43 14.89 -12.67
CA HIS A 132 -0.05 15.18 -13.09
C HIS A 132 0.54 16.43 -12.41
N GLU A 133 1.73 16.28 -11.84
CA GLU A 133 2.47 17.39 -11.21
C GLU A 133 2.88 18.43 -12.27
N VAL A 134 2.16 19.55 -12.31
CA VAL A 134 2.68 20.78 -12.92
C VAL A 134 3.81 21.27 -12.02
N GLN A 135 5.04 21.26 -12.54
CA GLN A 135 6.22 21.71 -11.81
C GLN A 135 6.07 23.20 -11.42
N PRO A 136 6.00 23.55 -10.12
CA PRO A 136 6.10 24.94 -9.72
C PRO A 136 7.53 25.43 -9.94
N GLU A 137 7.71 26.57 -10.59
CA GLU A 137 9.03 27.19 -10.74
C GLU A 137 9.65 27.45 -9.36
N ILE A 138 10.86 26.91 -9.15
CA ILE A 138 11.50 26.88 -7.83
C ILE A 138 11.99 28.29 -7.46
N ILE A 139 11.17 29.02 -6.71
CA ILE A 139 11.60 30.21 -5.98
C ILE A 139 12.53 29.77 -4.85
N LYS A 140 13.83 30.03 -5.02
CA LYS A 140 14.85 29.77 -4.00
C LYS A 140 14.72 30.74 -2.82
N SER A 141 14.10 30.31 -1.72
CA SER A 141 14.18 30.99 -0.41
C SER A 141 15.05 30.18 0.56
N GLN A 142 15.93 30.87 1.30
CA GLN A 142 17.02 30.29 2.10
C GLN A 142 16.60 29.94 3.54
N LYS A 143 17.39 29.05 4.18
CA LYS A 143 17.44 28.67 5.62
C LYS A 143 16.24 27.86 6.14
N SER A 144 16.36 26.91 7.07
CA SER A 144 17.51 26.26 7.79
C SER A 144 16.96 24.93 8.42
N VAL A 145 17.68 24.03 9.10
CA VAL A 145 18.89 24.04 9.97
C VAL A 145 19.67 22.72 9.80
N ASP A 146 20.95 22.68 10.20
CA ASP A 146 21.81 21.49 10.19
C ASP A 146 21.28 20.32 11.06
N ILE A 147 21.28 19.11 10.51
CA ILE A 147 21.59 17.86 11.22
C ILE A 147 22.44 16.99 10.28
N ASP A 148 23.68 17.43 10.01
CA ASP A 148 24.70 16.58 9.42
C ASP A 148 25.23 15.60 10.48
N GLU A 149 24.67 14.39 10.54
CA GLU A 149 25.45 13.20 10.93
C GLU A 149 24.79 11.88 10.50
N LEU A 150 24.76 11.65 9.18
CA LEU A 150 24.85 10.31 8.58
C LEU A 150 25.42 10.46 7.16
N ILE A 151 26.64 10.98 7.10
CA ILE A 151 27.40 11.17 5.87
C ILE A 151 27.64 9.80 5.22
N ILE A 152 26.92 9.54 4.13
CA ILE A 152 27.35 8.59 3.11
C ILE A 152 27.77 9.42 1.90
N ASP A 153 28.91 10.10 2.03
CA ASP A 153 29.69 10.64 0.92
C ASP A 153 30.25 9.47 0.09
N ASN A 154 29.39 8.84 -0.71
CA ASN A 154 29.79 7.79 -1.64
C ASN A 154 30.33 8.38 -2.95
N SER A 155 31.45 9.09 -2.83
CA SER A 155 32.38 9.34 -3.95
C SER A 155 33.60 8.41 -3.92
N ASN A 156 33.48 7.24 -3.27
CA ASN A 156 34.45 6.14 -3.34
C ASN A 156 33.85 4.98 -4.16
N ASP A 157 34.47 4.65 -5.30
CA ASP A 157 33.99 3.63 -6.25
C ASP A 157 34.26 2.17 -5.80
N ASP A 158 34.70 2.00 -4.54
CA ASP A 158 35.24 0.75 -3.98
C ASP A 158 34.16 -0.27 -3.54
N PHE A 159 32.89 0.14 -3.45
CA PHE A 159 31.77 -0.72 -3.02
C PHE A 159 30.87 -1.22 -4.16
N LYS A 160 31.33 -1.18 -5.41
CA LYS A 160 30.62 -1.88 -6.51
C LYS A 160 30.82 -3.40 -6.38
N PRO A 161 29.75 -4.20 -6.32
CA PRO A 161 29.88 -5.66 -6.24
C PRO A 161 30.49 -6.19 -7.54
N ARG A 162 31.47 -7.10 -7.42
CA ARG A 162 32.22 -7.65 -8.56
C ARG A 162 31.32 -8.33 -9.61
N ASN A 163 30.23 -8.93 -9.15
CA ASN A 163 29.17 -9.50 -9.98
C ASN A 163 27.85 -8.80 -9.61
N THR A 164 26.97 -8.55 -10.59
CA THR A 164 25.59 -8.11 -10.35
C THR A 164 24.62 -9.09 -11.00
N ILE A 165 23.61 -9.53 -10.26
CA ILE A 165 22.56 -10.42 -10.74
C ILE A 165 21.39 -9.56 -11.19
N LYS A 166 21.12 -9.58 -12.49
CA LYS A 166 20.02 -8.82 -13.09
C LYS A 166 18.92 -9.75 -13.57
N LEU A 167 17.70 -9.50 -13.12
CA LEU A 167 16.52 -10.07 -13.75
C LEU A 167 16.22 -9.23 -15.00
N LYS A 168 16.27 -9.85 -16.18
CA LYS A 168 15.94 -9.19 -17.45
C LYS A 168 14.77 -9.89 -18.15
N LEU A 169 13.74 -9.12 -18.49
CA LEU A 169 12.67 -9.52 -19.39
C LEU A 169 12.89 -8.83 -20.74
N ASN A 170 12.84 -9.59 -21.83
CA ASN A 170 12.77 -9.04 -23.19
C ASN A 170 11.45 -9.53 -23.81
N LEU A 171 10.57 -8.61 -24.17
CA LEU A 171 9.29 -8.88 -24.82
C LEU A 171 9.32 -8.34 -26.25
N VAL A 172 9.01 -9.18 -27.22
CA VAL A 172 8.87 -8.77 -28.63
C VAL A 172 7.41 -8.42 -28.89
N VAL A 173 7.17 -7.24 -29.46
CA VAL A 173 5.84 -6.64 -29.63
C VAL A 173 5.73 -6.06 -31.06
N PRO A 174 4.53 -6.06 -31.69
CA PRO A 174 4.31 -5.27 -32.91
C PRO A 174 4.70 -3.80 -32.71
N GLN A 175 5.32 -3.20 -33.73
CA GLN A 175 5.81 -1.82 -33.67
C GLN A 175 4.69 -0.79 -33.49
N GLU A 176 3.47 -1.07 -33.97
CA GLU A 176 2.27 -0.25 -33.76
C GLU A 176 1.90 -0.12 -32.28
N ASP A 177 1.98 -1.22 -31.51
CA ASP A 177 1.49 -1.28 -30.13
C ASP A 177 2.56 -0.94 -29.08
N ILE A 178 3.84 -0.82 -29.46
CA ILE A 178 4.93 -0.80 -28.46
C ILE A 178 4.83 0.36 -27.46
N MET A 179 4.33 1.52 -27.87
CA MET A 179 4.07 2.64 -26.95
C MET A 179 3.01 2.32 -25.90
N GLN A 180 1.93 1.62 -26.30
CA GLN A 180 0.88 1.18 -25.39
C GLN A 180 1.41 0.16 -24.39
N TYR A 181 2.14 -0.86 -24.88
CA TYR A 181 2.80 -1.85 -24.02
C TYR A 181 3.80 -1.20 -23.08
N PHE A 182 4.63 -0.26 -23.55
CA PHE A 182 5.61 0.44 -22.73
C PHE A 182 4.98 1.20 -21.56
N ILE A 183 3.93 2.00 -21.82
CA ILE A 183 3.19 2.72 -20.78
C ILE A 183 2.50 1.74 -19.81
N GLN A 184 1.93 0.64 -20.32
CA GLN A 184 1.31 -0.39 -19.50
C GLN A 184 2.33 -1.08 -18.59
N TRP A 185 3.49 -1.46 -19.11
CA TRP A 185 4.56 -2.12 -18.35
C TRP A 185 5.20 -1.18 -17.32
N GLN A 186 5.39 0.11 -17.61
CA GLN A 186 5.82 1.09 -16.61
C GLN A 186 4.85 1.14 -15.41
N ARG A 187 3.54 1.24 -15.68
CA ARG A 187 2.51 1.24 -14.63
C ARG A 187 2.50 -0.07 -13.85
N TYR A 188 2.54 -1.21 -14.56
CA TYR A 188 2.52 -2.53 -13.95
C TYR A 188 3.74 -2.78 -13.05
N ARG A 189 4.95 -2.45 -13.51
CA ARG A 189 6.18 -2.61 -12.73
C ARG A 189 6.22 -1.65 -11.54
N LYS A 190 5.82 -0.38 -11.71
CA LYS A 190 5.67 0.56 -10.58
C LYS A 190 4.68 0.02 -9.54
N TYR A 191 3.51 -0.47 -9.97
CA TYR A 191 2.52 -1.05 -9.07
C TYR A 191 3.05 -2.29 -8.35
N TRP A 192 3.74 -3.18 -9.07
CA TRP A 192 4.38 -4.36 -8.47
C TRP A 192 5.36 -3.96 -7.36
N TRP A 193 6.22 -2.98 -7.61
CA TRP A 193 7.12 -2.41 -6.60
C TRP A 193 6.36 -1.88 -5.38
N SER A 194 5.34 -1.05 -5.59
CA SER A 194 4.46 -0.53 -4.55
C SER A 194 3.65 -1.60 -3.79
N SER A 195 3.47 -2.80 -4.35
CA SER A 195 2.74 -3.93 -3.73
C SER A 195 3.62 -4.81 -2.83
N ILE A 196 4.94 -4.81 -3.04
CA ILE A 196 5.89 -5.62 -2.25
C ILE A 196 6.63 -4.82 -1.18
N THR A 197 6.50 -3.49 -1.16
CA THR A 197 6.99 -2.62 -0.09
C THR A 197 5.92 -2.32 0.95
N THR A 198 6.38 -1.80 2.08
CA THR A 198 5.55 -1.29 3.18
C THR A 198 5.12 0.17 2.95
N THR A 199 5.88 0.97 2.18
CA THR A 199 5.47 2.30 1.69
C THR A 199 5.23 2.29 0.17
N PRO A 200 3.96 2.24 -0.30
CA PRO A 200 3.64 2.27 -1.73
C PRO A 200 4.07 3.55 -2.46
N SER A 201 4.08 4.70 -1.76
CA SER A 201 4.44 6.02 -2.30
C SER A 201 5.94 6.24 -2.50
N LEU A 202 6.78 5.28 -2.09
CA LEU A 202 8.23 5.33 -2.26
C LEU A 202 8.65 5.45 -3.73
N PHE A 203 7.88 4.85 -4.64
CA PHE A 203 8.26 4.72 -6.05
C PHE A 203 7.67 5.81 -6.94
N SER A 204 8.56 6.36 -7.78
CA SER A 204 8.23 7.28 -8.87
C SER A 204 8.73 6.73 -10.21
N ILE A 205 8.20 7.27 -11.31
CA ILE A 205 8.63 6.95 -12.67
C ILE A 205 9.31 8.19 -13.23
N ASN A 206 10.53 8.06 -13.73
CA ASN A 206 11.30 9.16 -14.33
C ASN A 206 11.65 8.83 -15.78
N MET A 207 11.33 9.75 -16.69
CA MET A 207 11.69 9.66 -18.11
C MET A 207 13.07 10.28 -18.34
N MET A 208 14.04 9.48 -18.77
CA MET A 208 15.29 9.99 -19.31
C MET A 208 15.07 10.28 -20.79
N GLN A 209 15.14 11.55 -21.20
CA GLN A 209 15.18 11.91 -22.63
C GLN A 209 16.60 11.68 -23.17
N GLY A 210 16.95 10.40 -23.36
CA GLY A 210 18.14 9.98 -24.10
C GLY A 210 17.93 10.18 -25.61
N VAL A 211 18.98 10.64 -26.32
CA VAL A 211 18.86 11.11 -27.71
C VAL A 211 18.50 10.00 -28.71
N GLU A 212 18.70 8.72 -28.39
CA GLU A 212 18.43 7.58 -29.28
C GLU A 212 17.65 6.40 -28.65
N SER A 213 17.31 6.45 -27.36
CA SER A 213 16.47 5.42 -26.70
C SER A 213 15.51 6.03 -25.68
N ALA A 214 14.25 5.58 -25.72
CA ALA A 214 13.21 5.98 -24.79
C ALA A 214 13.26 5.10 -23.53
N ASP A 215 14.26 5.33 -22.68
CA ASP A 215 14.45 4.58 -21.43
C ASP A 215 13.79 5.30 -20.24
N VAL A 216 13.06 4.53 -19.44
CA VAL A 216 12.33 4.98 -18.26
C VAL A 216 12.83 4.23 -17.02
N ASN A 217 13.14 4.99 -15.98
CA ASN A 217 13.61 4.45 -14.71
C ASN A 217 12.50 4.50 -13.66
N ILE A 218 12.32 3.38 -12.95
CA ILE A 218 11.59 3.36 -11.68
C ILE A 218 12.59 3.73 -10.58
N ILE A 219 12.21 4.70 -9.76
CA ILE A 219 13.08 5.31 -8.74
C ILE A 219 12.40 5.19 -7.37
N ALA A 220 13.13 4.68 -6.38
CA ALA A 220 12.76 4.71 -4.97
C ALA A 220 13.32 5.99 -4.31
N ASN A 221 12.47 6.76 -3.66
CA ASN A 221 12.81 8.07 -3.09
C ASN A 221 12.99 7.96 -1.56
N PHE A 222 14.20 7.65 -1.11
CA PHE A 222 14.54 7.61 0.31
C PHE A 222 15.00 8.98 0.81
N SER A 223 14.98 9.18 2.13
CA SER A 223 15.51 10.39 2.78
C SER A 223 17.01 10.61 2.51
N CYS A 224 17.77 9.53 2.33
CA CYS A 224 19.19 9.56 1.96
C CYS A 224 19.44 9.77 0.45
N GLY A 225 18.40 9.85 -0.38
CA GLY A 225 18.52 10.08 -1.81
C GLY A 225 17.65 9.16 -2.67
N ALA A 226 17.57 9.52 -3.95
CA ALA A 226 16.81 8.79 -4.96
C ALA A 226 17.65 7.66 -5.59
N GLN A 227 17.15 6.42 -5.57
CA GLN A 227 17.82 5.25 -6.12
C GLN A 227 17.02 4.65 -7.29
N ILE A 228 17.68 4.42 -8.44
CA ILE A 228 17.08 3.68 -9.56
C ILE A 228 16.99 2.19 -9.18
N VAL A 229 15.81 1.60 -9.26
CA VAL A 229 15.57 0.19 -8.89
C VAL A 229 15.35 -0.72 -10.10
N GLU A 230 14.77 -0.18 -11.18
CA GLU A 230 14.49 -0.91 -12.41
C GLU A 230 14.48 0.05 -13.61
N THR A 231 15.03 -0.39 -14.74
CA THR A 231 15.01 0.34 -16.02
C THR A 231 14.14 -0.41 -17.01
N ILE A 232 13.25 0.31 -17.68
CA ILE A 232 12.38 -0.18 -18.75
C ILE A 232 12.73 0.61 -20.01
N GLY A 233 13.19 -0.06 -21.05
CA GLY A 233 13.66 0.55 -22.29
C GLY A 233 13.03 -0.07 -23.53
N ILE A 234 12.99 0.71 -24.62
CA ILE A 234 12.53 0.23 -25.93
C ILE A 234 13.70 0.25 -26.91
N ASN A 235 13.97 -0.91 -27.52
CA ASN A 235 14.83 -1.00 -28.68
C ASN A 235 13.96 -1.20 -29.92
N SER A 236 13.88 -0.17 -30.77
CA SER A 236 13.48 -0.36 -32.17
C SER A 236 14.68 -0.88 -32.95
N ASN A 237 14.46 -1.83 -33.86
CA ASN A 237 15.54 -2.52 -34.58
C ASN A 237 16.19 -1.66 -35.70
N ASP A 238 15.79 -0.39 -35.81
CA ASP A 238 16.19 0.53 -36.88
C ASP A 238 17.67 0.98 -36.80
N SER A 239 18.31 0.85 -35.62
CA SER A 239 19.65 1.41 -35.36
C SER A 239 20.82 0.41 -35.41
N GLU A 240 20.60 -0.92 -35.35
CA GLU A 240 21.71 -1.89 -35.30
C GLU A 240 22.38 -2.18 -36.66
N ASN A 241 21.90 -1.60 -37.77
CA ASN A 241 22.25 -2.08 -39.12
C ASN A 241 23.52 -1.46 -39.75
N ASN A 242 24.21 -0.52 -39.08
CA ASN A 242 25.35 0.22 -39.67
C ASN A 242 26.75 -0.18 -39.16
N ASN A 243 26.87 -0.94 -38.07
CA ASN A 243 28.17 -1.24 -37.43
C ASN A 243 28.42 -2.75 -37.25
N ASN A 244 28.51 -3.53 -38.33
CA ASN A 244 29.12 -4.87 -38.29
C ASN A 244 29.60 -5.34 -39.68
N HIS A 245 30.74 -4.80 -40.12
CA HIS A 245 31.40 -5.21 -41.36
C HIS A 245 32.40 -6.37 -41.15
N ASP A 246 32.11 -7.35 -40.27
CA ASP A 246 32.76 -8.67 -40.29
C ASP A 246 32.12 -9.70 -39.31
N ALA A 247 31.41 -10.70 -39.84
CA ALA A 247 31.22 -12.00 -39.17
C ALA A 247 30.72 -13.08 -40.16
N ARG A 248 31.60 -14.02 -40.53
CA ARG A 248 31.22 -15.15 -41.39
C ARG A 248 30.52 -16.25 -40.58
N LYS A 249 29.40 -16.76 -41.12
CA LYS A 249 28.79 -18.08 -40.87
C LYS A 249 28.48 -18.44 -39.40
N THR A 250 27.19 -18.44 -39.04
CA THR A 250 26.55 -19.60 -38.38
C THR A 250 25.03 -19.63 -38.62
N ASN A 251 24.50 -20.85 -38.71
CA ASN A 251 23.12 -21.30 -38.49
C ASN A 251 21.96 -20.68 -39.30
N LYS A 252 21.37 -21.54 -40.17
CA LYS A 252 20.19 -21.26 -41.01
C LYS A 252 18.89 -20.94 -40.25
N GLN A 253 18.86 -21.10 -38.93
CA GLN A 253 17.66 -20.89 -38.10
C GLN A 253 17.32 -19.40 -37.95
N THR A 254 18.32 -18.51 -38.07
CA THR A 254 18.15 -17.04 -38.03
C THR A 254 17.56 -16.46 -39.34
N ILE A 255 17.43 -17.26 -40.40
CA ILE A 255 16.96 -16.78 -41.72
C ILE A 255 15.43 -16.61 -41.74
N ILE A 256 14.68 -17.42 -40.97
CA ILE A 256 13.21 -17.35 -40.95
C ILE A 256 12.70 -16.08 -40.25
N LEU A 257 13.46 -15.54 -39.28
CA LEU A 257 13.12 -14.27 -38.62
C LEU A 257 13.41 -13.03 -39.48
N LYS A 258 14.22 -13.14 -40.54
CA LYS A 258 14.59 -11.99 -41.39
C LYS A 258 13.48 -11.51 -42.34
N PHE A 259 12.40 -12.26 -42.52
CA PHE A 259 11.30 -11.86 -43.41
C PHE A 259 10.20 -11.02 -42.74
N ASN A 260 10.14 -10.98 -41.40
CA ASN A 260 9.13 -10.23 -40.64
C ASN A 260 9.72 -9.15 -39.70
N ALA A 261 11.03 -8.89 -39.77
CA ALA A 261 11.73 -8.03 -38.81
C ALA A 261 11.45 -6.52 -38.94
N THR A 262 10.76 -6.08 -40.01
CA THR A 262 10.48 -4.66 -40.32
C THR A 262 9.25 -4.08 -39.60
N HIS A 263 8.67 -4.81 -38.65
CA HIS A 263 7.42 -4.41 -37.98
C HIS A 263 7.30 -4.89 -36.53
N THR A 264 8.43 -5.33 -35.95
CA THR A 264 8.52 -5.82 -34.57
C THR A 264 9.59 -5.06 -33.84
N SER A 265 9.24 -4.49 -32.69
CA SER A 265 10.16 -3.79 -31.80
C SER A 265 10.25 -4.57 -30.48
N SER A 266 11.28 -4.28 -29.67
CA SER A 266 11.48 -5.00 -28.40
C SER A 266 11.41 -4.08 -27.19
N LEU A 267 10.64 -4.50 -26.20
CA LEU A 267 10.56 -3.92 -24.87
C LEU A 267 11.49 -4.69 -23.95
N THR A 268 12.33 -4.01 -23.19
CA THR A 268 13.23 -4.64 -22.21
C THR A 268 12.99 -4.06 -20.83
N CYS A 269 12.91 -4.92 -19.81
CA CYS A 269 12.87 -4.53 -18.39
C CYS A 269 14.08 -5.15 -17.71
N ALA A 270 14.84 -4.38 -16.94
CA ALA A 270 16.05 -4.83 -16.25
C ALA A 270 16.10 -4.32 -14.81
N MET A 271 16.15 -5.25 -13.86
CA MET A 271 16.15 -5.00 -12.41
C MET A 271 17.37 -5.68 -11.78
N GLY A 272 18.15 -4.96 -10.97
CA GLY A 272 19.23 -5.53 -10.17
C GLY A 272 18.68 -6.16 -8.90
N LEU A 273 18.99 -7.44 -8.63
CA LEU A 273 18.46 -8.13 -7.44
C LEU A 273 19.10 -7.63 -6.15
N GLU A 274 20.37 -7.22 -6.17
CA GLU A 274 21.04 -6.62 -5.01
C GLU A 274 20.45 -5.25 -4.68
N THR A 275 20.19 -4.44 -5.71
CA THR A 275 19.47 -3.17 -5.58
C THR A 275 18.08 -3.39 -5.01
N ALA A 276 17.33 -4.36 -5.55
CA ALA A 276 16.00 -4.71 -5.07
C ALA A 276 15.98 -5.13 -3.60
N LEU A 277 16.90 -6.01 -3.20
CA LEU A 277 17.06 -6.44 -1.81
C LEU A 277 17.36 -5.24 -0.90
N LEU A 278 18.28 -4.37 -1.28
CA LEU A 278 18.64 -3.19 -0.49
C LEU A 278 17.45 -2.21 -0.37
N THR A 279 16.71 -1.96 -1.45
CA THR A 279 15.49 -1.15 -1.43
C THR A 279 14.43 -1.72 -0.48
N LEU A 280 14.18 -3.04 -0.53
CA LEU A 280 13.21 -3.70 0.37
C LEU A 280 13.64 -3.64 1.85
N LEU A 281 14.93 -3.85 2.12
CA LEU A 281 15.47 -3.75 3.49
C LEU A 281 15.41 -2.31 4.00
N LEU A 282 15.75 -1.31 3.17
CA LEU A 282 15.74 0.10 3.57
C LEU A 282 14.31 0.61 3.82
N ASP A 283 13.34 0.21 2.99
CA ASP A 283 11.91 0.49 3.22
C ASP A 283 11.43 -0.13 4.54
N GLY A 284 11.76 -1.41 4.79
CA GLY A 284 11.39 -2.13 6.00
C GLY A 284 12.01 -1.58 7.29
N ILE A 285 13.22 -1.01 7.23
CA ILE A 285 13.88 -0.31 8.34
C ILE A 285 13.31 1.09 8.55
N THR A 286 13.03 1.83 7.48
CA THR A 286 12.50 3.20 7.56
C THR A 286 11.14 3.25 8.27
N ASN A 287 10.35 2.18 8.15
CA ASN A 287 9.05 2.04 8.82
C ASN A 287 9.10 1.33 10.19
N ALA A 288 10.28 1.10 10.77
CA ALA A 288 10.44 0.48 12.09
C ALA A 288 10.08 1.48 13.23
N THR A 289 8.81 1.53 13.60
CA THR A 289 8.33 2.40 14.70
C THR A 289 8.69 1.87 16.08
N LYS A 290 9.53 2.58 16.85
CA LYS A 290 9.88 2.40 18.28
C LYS A 290 10.48 1.05 18.71
N GLU A 291 9.90 -0.05 18.28
CA GLU A 291 10.42 -1.40 18.44
C GLU A 291 11.21 -1.73 17.16
N GLU A 292 12.45 -2.17 17.31
CA GLU A 292 13.43 -2.40 16.22
C GLU A 292 13.07 -3.63 15.35
N TYR A 293 11.90 -3.58 14.69
CA TYR A 293 11.36 -4.64 13.84
C TYR A 293 11.64 -4.37 12.37
N LEU A 294 12.21 -5.35 11.66
CA LEU A 294 12.38 -5.30 10.21
C LEU A 294 11.07 -5.67 9.52
N LYS A 295 10.28 -4.66 9.12
CA LYS A 295 8.97 -4.89 8.52
C LYS A 295 9.11 -5.28 7.04
N LEU A 296 8.91 -6.56 6.73
CA LEU A 296 8.88 -7.06 5.35
C LEU A 296 7.47 -7.51 4.97
N HIS A 297 7.13 -7.37 3.68
CA HIS A 297 5.92 -7.97 3.12
C HIS A 297 5.95 -9.49 3.33
N ASN A 298 4.83 -10.12 3.76
CA ASN A 298 4.79 -11.53 4.13
C ASN A 298 5.45 -12.43 3.06
N LYS A 299 5.07 -12.26 1.78
CA LYS A 299 5.59 -13.07 0.65
C LYS A 299 7.11 -12.89 0.41
N MET A 300 7.74 -11.82 0.92
CA MET A 300 9.18 -11.53 0.80
C MET A 300 9.98 -11.82 2.08
N ALA A 301 9.32 -12.08 3.21
CA ALA A 301 10.00 -12.41 4.46
C ALA A 301 10.83 -13.70 4.32
N PRO A 302 12.12 -13.73 4.73
CA PRO A 302 13.00 -14.87 4.50
C PRO A 302 12.54 -16.12 5.26
N TYR A 303 12.03 -15.93 6.48
CA TYR A 303 11.46 -16.96 7.32
C TYR A 303 10.06 -16.56 7.76
N LYS A 304 9.12 -17.50 7.67
CA LYS A 304 7.73 -17.28 8.09
C LYS A 304 7.57 -17.43 9.59
N ILE A 305 8.19 -18.47 10.14
CA ILE A 305 8.01 -18.91 11.53
C ILE A 305 9.38 -19.07 12.18
N SER A 306 9.57 -18.45 13.33
CA SER A 306 10.68 -18.72 14.25
C SER A 306 10.14 -19.18 15.60
N PHE A 307 11.02 -19.61 16.49
CA PHE A 307 10.69 -20.08 17.82
C PHE A 307 11.27 -19.14 18.89
N ALA A 308 10.65 -19.12 20.06
CA ALA A 308 11.23 -18.55 21.27
C ALA A 308 10.84 -19.44 22.46
N LEU A 309 11.73 -19.60 23.44
CA LEU A 309 11.52 -20.46 24.60
C LEU A 309 11.39 -19.64 25.87
N ASP A 310 10.32 -19.90 26.62
CA ASP A 310 10.03 -19.32 27.94
C ASP A 310 10.06 -20.41 29.02
N SER A 311 11.21 -20.56 29.66
CA SER A 311 11.43 -21.43 30.82
C SER A 311 12.62 -20.91 31.63
N LYS A 312 12.57 -21.11 32.95
CA LYS A 312 13.69 -20.82 33.86
C LYS A 312 14.51 -22.07 34.19
N ASP A 313 13.95 -23.27 33.96
CA ASP A 313 14.55 -24.54 34.31
C ASP A 313 15.28 -25.16 33.12
N GLU A 314 16.58 -25.44 33.26
CA GLU A 314 17.43 -25.98 32.18
C GLU A 314 16.91 -27.32 31.63
N LYS A 315 16.37 -28.20 32.49
CA LYS A 315 15.80 -29.50 32.09
C LYS A 315 14.53 -29.36 31.26
N ILE A 316 13.71 -28.36 31.58
CA ILE A 316 12.51 -28.04 30.81
C ILE A 316 12.94 -27.39 29.48
N LEU A 317 13.94 -26.51 29.52
CA LEU A 317 14.49 -25.86 28.35
C LEU A 317 15.08 -26.86 27.34
N SER A 318 15.73 -27.95 27.78
CA SER A 318 16.20 -29.00 26.85
C SER A 318 15.03 -29.74 26.17
N ILE A 319 13.96 -30.06 26.91
CA ILE A 319 12.76 -30.70 26.35
C ILE A 319 12.05 -29.75 25.37
N LEU A 320 11.97 -28.46 25.70
CA LEU A 320 11.43 -27.42 24.80
C LEU A 320 12.26 -27.24 23.53
N LYS A 321 13.59 -27.41 23.60
CA LYS A 321 14.48 -27.42 22.42
C LYS A 321 14.19 -28.61 21.51
N GLU A 322 14.01 -29.81 22.07
CA GLU A 322 13.62 -31.01 21.32
C GLU A 322 12.23 -30.84 20.67
N LEU A 323 11.26 -30.25 21.39
CA LEU A 323 9.94 -29.94 20.85
C LEU A 323 10.01 -28.91 19.71
N ALA A 324 10.80 -27.84 19.86
CA ALA A 324 11.02 -26.85 18.80
C ALA A 324 11.64 -27.49 17.55
N GLN A 325 12.64 -28.38 17.72
CA GLN A 325 13.23 -29.15 16.62
C GLN A 325 12.21 -30.06 15.92
N LEU A 326 11.33 -30.72 16.67
CA LEU A 326 10.28 -31.56 16.10
C LEU A 326 9.25 -30.76 15.30
N ILE A 327 8.81 -29.61 15.81
CA ILE A 327 7.89 -28.71 15.10
C ILE A 327 8.58 -28.11 13.87
N PHE A 328 9.83 -27.65 13.98
CA PHE A 328 10.64 -27.18 12.86
C PHE A 328 10.77 -28.23 11.74
N HIS A 329 11.00 -29.50 12.10
CA HIS A 329 11.07 -30.58 11.12
C HIS A 329 9.72 -30.84 10.42
N LYS A 330 8.60 -30.77 11.14
CA LYS A 330 7.25 -30.84 10.54
C LYS A 330 7.00 -29.68 9.56
N LEU A 331 7.30 -28.44 9.96
CA LEU A 331 7.15 -27.25 9.10
C LEU A 331 8.03 -27.36 7.85
N SER A 332 9.28 -27.79 8.00
CA SER A 332 10.21 -28.01 6.88
C SER A 332 9.71 -29.09 5.92
N LYS A 333 9.07 -30.15 6.41
CA LYS A 333 8.46 -31.20 5.58
C LYS A 333 7.28 -30.67 4.75
N ASN A 334 6.54 -29.70 5.27
CA ASN A 334 5.49 -28.99 4.55
C ASN A 334 6.04 -27.78 3.76
N GLU A 335 7.36 -27.70 3.57
CA GLU A 335 8.07 -26.63 2.87
C GLU A 335 7.78 -25.21 3.40
N ILE A 336 7.47 -25.07 4.70
CA ILE A 336 7.23 -23.78 5.34
C ILE A 336 8.58 -23.22 5.80
N SER A 337 9.01 -22.11 5.19
CA SER A 337 10.28 -21.45 5.56
C SER A 337 10.24 -21.06 7.03
N SER A 338 11.16 -21.63 7.82
CA SER A 338 11.22 -21.44 9.25
C SER A 338 12.67 -21.33 9.73
N TRP A 339 12.86 -20.70 10.89
CA TRP A 339 14.15 -20.50 11.52
C TRP A 339 14.17 -21.16 12.90
N LEU A 340 15.29 -21.78 13.27
CA LEU A 340 15.49 -22.40 14.57
C LEU A 340 16.67 -21.70 15.29
N PRO A 341 16.40 -20.82 16.28
CA PRO A 341 17.44 -20.16 17.06
C PRO A 341 18.25 -21.12 17.94
N ASN A 342 19.40 -20.65 18.43
CA ASN A 342 20.23 -21.39 19.40
C ASN A 342 19.69 -21.32 20.85
N PHE A 343 18.71 -20.45 21.11
CA PHE A 343 18.06 -20.24 22.41
C PHE A 343 19.04 -20.03 23.58
N THR A 344 20.07 -19.22 23.35
CA THR A 344 21.06 -18.79 24.37
C THR A 344 20.67 -17.52 25.10
N LEU A 345 19.77 -16.73 24.51
CA LEU A 345 19.32 -15.43 25.02
C LEU A 345 18.06 -15.55 25.91
N PRO A 346 17.79 -14.58 26.81
CA PRO A 346 16.49 -14.44 27.47
C PRO A 346 15.33 -14.26 26.48
N LEU A 347 14.11 -14.67 26.84
CA LEU A 347 12.92 -14.64 25.96
C LEU A 347 12.74 -13.31 25.20
N GLN A 348 12.82 -12.18 25.91
CA GLN A 348 12.62 -10.86 25.30
C GLN A 348 13.66 -10.54 24.21
N LEU A 349 14.90 -11.00 24.40
CA LEU A 349 15.97 -10.84 23.40
C LEU A 349 15.85 -11.86 22.25
N GLN A 350 15.37 -13.08 22.50
CA GLN A 350 15.02 -14.02 21.42
C GLN A 350 13.91 -13.46 20.51
N ILE A 351 12.87 -12.87 21.10
CA ILE A 351 11.79 -12.22 20.34
C ILE A 351 12.37 -11.01 19.57
N LYS A 352 13.21 -10.18 20.19
CA LYS A 352 13.85 -9.05 19.52
C LYS A 352 14.71 -9.49 18.32
N GLU A 353 15.50 -10.55 18.45
CA GLU A 353 16.29 -11.13 17.37
C GLU A 353 15.40 -11.62 16.21
N ASN A 354 14.31 -12.33 16.52
CA ASN A 354 13.32 -12.77 15.52
C ASN A 354 12.65 -11.60 14.78
N LEU A 355 12.36 -10.49 15.49
CA LEU A 355 11.83 -9.27 14.90
C LEU A 355 12.88 -8.58 13.99
N GLN A 356 14.13 -8.48 14.42
CA GLN A 356 15.22 -7.90 13.62
C GLN A 356 15.53 -8.72 12.35
N MET A 357 15.31 -10.04 12.37
CA MET A 357 15.42 -10.90 11.19
C MET A 357 14.22 -10.80 10.22
N GLY A 358 13.19 -10.02 10.54
CA GLY A 358 12.00 -9.84 9.69
C GLY A 358 11.11 -11.08 9.59
N VAL A 359 11.10 -11.93 10.62
CA VAL A 359 10.24 -13.12 10.69
C VAL A 359 8.77 -12.69 10.86
N THR A 360 7.82 -13.32 10.17
CA THR A 360 6.39 -12.94 10.27
C THR A 360 5.70 -13.42 11.55
N TYR A 361 6.06 -14.60 12.07
CA TYR A 361 5.47 -15.19 13.27
C TYR A 361 6.54 -15.79 14.20
N THR A 362 6.37 -15.64 15.51
CA THR A 362 7.22 -16.29 16.53
C THR A 362 6.38 -17.21 17.42
N ALA A 363 6.67 -18.52 17.37
CA ALA A 363 6.09 -19.53 18.23
C ALA A 363 6.80 -19.54 19.60
N ILE A 364 6.15 -19.00 20.62
CA ILE A 364 6.65 -18.92 22.00
C ILE A 364 6.20 -20.19 22.75
N LEU A 365 7.14 -21.11 22.96
CA LEU A 365 6.91 -22.39 23.67
C LEU A 365 7.28 -22.24 25.15
N ASN A 366 6.46 -22.80 26.05
CA ASN A 366 6.66 -22.69 27.49
C ASN A 366 6.29 -23.99 28.23
N GLU A 367 6.40 -23.98 29.55
CA GLU A 367 6.00 -25.11 30.42
C GLU A 367 4.56 -25.59 30.19
N ASN A 368 3.63 -24.70 29.88
CA ASN A 368 2.24 -25.08 29.57
C ASN A 368 2.15 -25.86 28.26
N THR A 369 2.97 -25.52 27.26
CA THR A 369 3.03 -26.28 26.00
C THR A 369 3.39 -27.75 26.22
N LEU A 370 4.21 -28.07 27.22
CA LEU A 370 4.51 -29.46 27.58
C LEU A 370 3.38 -30.16 28.36
N SER A 371 2.55 -29.42 29.09
CA SER A 371 1.49 -29.99 29.94
C SER A 371 0.13 -30.11 29.25
N ASN A 372 -0.22 -29.17 28.36
CA ASN A 372 -1.51 -29.11 27.67
C ASN A 372 -1.43 -28.97 26.14
N GLY A 373 -0.23 -28.92 25.57
CA GLY A 373 -0.04 -28.82 24.11
C GLY A 373 -0.31 -27.44 23.51
N ILE A 374 -0.56 -26.39 24.31
CA ILE A 374 -0.87 -25.04 23.83
C ILE A 374 0.36 -24.12 23.96
N PHE A 375 0.63 -23.34 22.91
CA PHE A 375 1.69 -22.34 22.90
C PHE A 375 1.17 -21.00 22.36
N HIS A 376 1.98 -19.94 22.47
CA HIS A 376 1.61 -18.63 21.95
C HIS A 376 2.23 -18.35 20.59
N LEU A 377 1.42 -18.03 19.60
CA LEU A 377 1.91 -17.54 18.30
C LEU A 377 1.85 -16.02 18.29
N LEU A 378 3.02 -15.36 18.28
CA LEU A 378 3.15 -13.91 18.17
C LEU A 378 3.20 -13.51 16.69
N ASN A 379 2.32 -12.62 16.25
CA ASN A 379 2.38 -12.00 14.91
C ASN A 379 3.26 -10.74 14.97
N SER A 380 4.34 -10.70 14.20
CA SER A 380 5.32 -9.60 14.24
C SER A 380 4.79 -8.26 13.72
N ASN A 381 3.74 -8.26 12.90
CA ASN A 381 3.14 -7.02 12.38
C ASN A 381 2.15 -6.36 13.35
N THR A 382 1.45 -7.15 14.18
CA THR A 382 0.42 -6.66 15.10
C THR A 382 0.83 -6.71 16.57
N MET A 383 1.93 -7.40 16.88
CA MET A 383 2.39 -7.75 18.23
C MET A 383 1.35 -8.49 19.09
N LEU A 384 0.30 -9.04 18.46
CA LEU A 384 -0.73 -9.84 19.13
C LEU A 384 -0.27 -11.30 19.29
N LYS A 385 -0.66 -11.90 20.42
CA LYS A 385 -0.40 -13.30 20.75
C LYS A 385 -1.68 -14.11 20.65
N GLU A 386 -1.70 -15.07 19.73
CA GLU A 386 -2.75 -16.08 19.62
C GLU A 386 -2.39 -17.31 20.46
N GLN A 387 -3.36 -18.16 20.78
CA GLN A 387 -3.13 -19.48 21.39
C GLN A 387 -3.35 -20.56 20.34
N VAL A 388 -2.34 -21.39 20.11
CA VAL A 388 -2.37 -22.45 19.10
C VAL A 388 -1.97 -23.78 19.75
N HIS A 389 -2.63 -24.86 19.35
CA HIS A 389 -2.33 -26.20 19.82
C HIS A 389 -1.34 -26.90 18.88
N VAL A 390 -0.34 -27.59 19.45
CA VAL A 390 0.80 -28.18 18.71
C VAL A 390 0.36 -29.23 17.68
N ALA A 391 -0.78 -29.91 17.88
CA ALA A 391 -1.25 -30.92 16.93
C ALA A 391 -1.80 -30.31 15.62
N ASP A 392 -2.38 -29.11 15.70
CA ASP A 392 -3.08 -28.46 14.58
C ASP A 392 -2.20 -27.41 13.87
N PHE A 393 -1.07 -27.05 14.49
CA PHE A 393 -0.20 -25.97 14.05
C PHE A 393 0.40 -26.16 12.65
N ASP A 394 0.65 -27.40 12.21
CA ASP A 394 1.19 -27.64 10.86
C ASP A 394 0.18 -27.28 9.75
N THR A 395 -1.11 -27.56 9.97
CA THR A 395 -2.19 -27.13 9.07
C THR A 395 -2.44 -25.62 9.17
N TYR A 396 -2.44 -25.04 10.38
CA TYR A 396 -2.62 -23.60 10.57
C TYR A 396 -1.48 -22.79 9.97
N ALA A 397 -0.23 -23.26 10.12
CA ALA A 397 0.95 -22.63 9.54
C ALA A 397 0.94 -22.64 8.00
N ALA A 398 0.38 -23.68 7.36
CA ALA A 398 0.23 -23.73 5.91
C ALA A 398 -0.71 -22.61 5.42
N LEU A 399 -1.88 -22.46 6.05
CA LEU A 399 -2.85 -21.39 5.78
C LEU A 399 -2.22 -20.00 5.97
N LEU A 400 -1.55 -19.74 7.10
CA LEU A 400 -0.87 -18.46 7.38
C LEU A 400 0.23 -18.11 6.36
N CYS A 401 0.79 -19.12 5.68
CA CYS A 401 1.84 -18.95 4.68
C CYS A 401 1.31 -18.89 3.23
N GLY A 402 0.00 -19.05 3.01
CA GLY A 402 -0.60 -19.12 1.68
C GLY A 402 -0.20 -20.37 0.90
N LYS A 403 -0.10 -21.52 1.59
CA LYS A 403 0.12 -22.84 0.98
C LYS A 403 -1.12 -23.71 1.16
N ASP A 404 -1.94 -23.78 0.11
CA ASP A 404 -3.07 -24.70 -0.06
C ASP A 404 -2.62 -26.06 -0.64
#